data_AF-A0ABD0TJP4-F1
#
_entry.id   AF-A0ABD0TJP4-F1
#
_cell.length_a   1.000
_cell.length_b   1.000
_cell.length_c   1.000
_cell.angle_alpha   90.00
_cell.angle_beta   90.00
_cell.angle_gamma   90.00
#
_symmetry.space_group_name_H-M   'P 1'
#
loop_
_entity.id
_entity.type
_entity.pdbx_description
1 polymer ?
#
loop_
_entity_poly.entity_id
_entity_poly.type
_entity_poly.pdbx_seq_one_letter_code
_entity_poly.pdbx_strand_id
1 'polypeptide(L)'
;MHNNDSDKAEAWLNEQAQAMGWAKATKLAGRTALQGLVAVKFTKDHGALVELNCETDFVAKNEKFHKMIEDATIACFKFAHTNLQSKGPVTKMELDSEQLANLNVEGKKLSEVLALFIGSVGENAVLRRAECWKANSKDIKIAGYTHPAPAVPGEYSAGKYGALLAYKQSGETEDIGRQICQHIVGCAPNKIGVKEKDKPAKNSDDETCLIFQEYLLDPSYTVEEVLQQHNAEVIDYVRFSCGEIVETNMPGVEKQPLDTVQTLQ
;
A
#
# COMPACT_ATOMS: atom_id res chain seq x y z
N MET A 1 9.33 41.18 -18.82
CA MET A 1 10.11 40.40 -17.82
C MET A 1 11.15 39.48 -18.46
N HIS A 2 10.92 38.92 -19.67
CA HIS A 2 11.92 38.08 -20.37
C HIS A 2 12.17 38.43 -21.85
N ASN A 3 11.87 39.66 -22.29
CA ASN A 3 12.15 40.14 -23.66
C ASN A 3 11.65 39.21 -24.80
N ASN A 4 10.48 38.57 -24.64
CA ASN A 4 9.88 37.60 -25.57
C ASN A 4 10.74 36.33 -25.81
N ASP A 5 11.63 36.00 -24.88
CA ASP A 5 12.38 34.75 -24.87
C ASP A 5 11.51 33.64 -24.24
N SER A 6 11.04 32.72 -25.08
CA SER A 6 10.14 31.63 -24.67
C SER A 6 10.79 30.67 -23.69
N ASP A 7 12.07 30.34 -23.88
CA ASP A 7 12.79 29.38 -23.03
C ASP A 7 12.98 29.96 -21.63
N LYS A 8 13.33 31.24 -21.53
CA LYS A 8 13.40 31.94 -20.24
C LYS A 8 12.04 32.07 -19.56
N ALA A 9 10.97 32.26 -20.32
CA ALA A 9 9.62 32.31 -19.78
C ALA A 9 9.18 30.95 -19.23
N GLU A 10 9.48 29.85 -19.94
CA GLU A 10 9.19 28.49 -19.49
C GLU A 10 9.97 28.14 -18.21
N ALA A 11 11.28 28.42 -18.17
CA ALA A 11 12.09 28.22 -16.99
C ALA A 11 11.55 28.99 -15.78
N TRP A 12 11.19 30.26 -15.98
CA TRP A 12 10.59 31.08 -14.92
C TRP A 12 9.25 30.51 -14.45
N LEU A 13 8.37 30.09 -15.36
CA LEU A 13 7.08 29.49 -15.01
C LEU A 13 7.25 28.21 -14.19
N ASN A 14 8.22 27.36 -14.54
CA ASN A 14 8.51 26.13 -13.80
C ASN A 14 9.01 26.43 -12.37
N GLU A 15 9.92 27.39 -12.22
CA GLU A 15 10.40 27.83 -10.91
C GLU A 15 9.26 28.41 -10.05
N GLN A 16 8.42 29.26 -10.65
CA GLN A 16 7.26 29.84 -9.96
C GLN A 16 6.23 28.77 -9.57
N ALA A 17 5.96 27.80 -10.45
CA ALA A 17 5.05 26.71 -10.16
C ALA A 17 5.52 25.88 -8.96
N GLN A 18 6.82 25.62 -8.85
CA GLN A 18 7.40 24.93 -7.70
C GLN A 18 7.23 25.75 -6.41
N ALA A 19 7.59 27.03 -6.43
CA ALA A 19 7.48 27.91 -5.27
C ALA A 19 6.02 28.06 -4.80
N MET A 20 5.09 28.28 -5.74
CA MET A 20 3.66 28.38 -5.44
C MET A 20 3.07 27.05 -4.98
N GLY A 21 3.56 25.93 -5.52
CA GLY A 21 3.19 24.58 -5.10
C GLY A 21 3.53 24.35 -3.63
N TRP A 22 4.75 24.67 -3.21
CA TRP A 22 5.16 24.58 -1.80
C TRP A 22 4.35 25.50 -0.87
N ALA A 23 4.10 26.74 -1.31
CA ALA A 23 3.28 27.68 -0.54
C ALA A 23 1.85 27.14 -0.34
N LYS A 24 1.25 26.57 -1.39
CA LYS A 24 -0.07 25.92 -1.31
C LYS A 24 -0.05 24.66 -0.45
N ALA A 25 0.93 23.78 -0.63
CA ALA A 25 1.08 22.57 0.19
C ALA A 25 1.14 22.92 1.68
N THR A 26 1.95 23.91 2.05
CA THR A 26 2.05 24.39 3.44
C THR A 26 0.70 24.95 3.93
N LYS A 27 0.00 25.74 3.12
CA LYS A 27 -1.31 26.31 3.47
C LYS A 27 -2.41 25.25 3.64
N LEU A 28 -2.31 24.15 2.92
CA LEU A 28 -3.35 23.11 2.84
C LEU A 28 -3.06 21.88 3.71
N ALA A 29 -1.83 21.68 4.19
CA ALA A 29 -1.38 20.48 4.89
C ALA A 29 -2.24 20.02 6.08
N GLY A 30 -2.90 20.95 6.78
CA GLY A 30 -3.77 20.66 7.91
C GLY A 30 -5.18 20.19 7.54
N ARG A 31 -5.54 20.19 6.26
CA ARG A 31 -6.88 19.77 5.80
C ARG A 31 -6.97 18.25 5.73
N THR A 32 -8.11 17.70 6.14
CA THR A 32 -8.36 16.26 6.10
C THR A 32 -8.33 15.72 4.67
N ALA A 33 -7.43 14.77 4.41
CA ALA A 33 -7.31 14.05 3.15
C ALA A 33 -7.50 12.55 3.40
N LEU A 34 -8.74 12.06 3.26
CA LEU A 34 -9.10 10.64 3.44
C LEU A 34 -9.57 9.96 2.14
N GLN A 35 -9.78 10.74 1.07
CA GLN A 35 -10.01 10.19 -0.27
C GLN A 35 -8.68 9.87 -0.94
N GLY A 36 -8.68 9.14 -2.05
CA GLY A 36 -7.46 8.78 -2.77
C GLY A 36 -7.46 7.35 -3.25
N LEU A 37 -6.26 6.79 -3.44
CA LEU A 37 -6.05 5.43 -3.93
C LEU A 37 -4.90 4.73 -3.20
N VAL A 38 -4.96 3.41 -3.23
CA VAL A 38 -3.84 2.50 -2.96
C VAL A 38 -3.36 1.95 -4.30
N ALA A 39 -2.05 1.94 -4.51
CA ALA A 39 -1.42 1.37 -5.68
C ALA A 39 -0.47 0.24 -5.31
N VAL A 40 -0.39 -0.78 -6.16
CA VAL A 40 0.52 -1.92 -6.04
C VAL A 40 1.34 -2.08 -7.31
N LYS A 41 2.63 -2.35 -7.15
CA LYS A 41 3.53 -2.83 -8.22
C LYS A 41 4.36 -3.98 -7.66
N PHE A 42 4.45 -5.08 -8.39
CA PHE A 42 5.22 -6.23 -7.94
C PHE A 42 5.81 -7.02 -9.10
N THR A 43 6.87 -7.76 -8.80
CA THR A 43 7.41 -8.88 -9.58
C THR A 43 7.35 -10.12 -8.69
N LYS A 44 7.84 -11.26 -9.19
CA LYS A 44 7.94 -12.49 -8.38
C LYS A 44 8.72 -12.32 -7.08
N ASP A 45 9.63 -11.34 -6.99
CA ASP A 45 10.61 -11.21 -5.92
C ASP A 45 10.60 -9.85 -5.21
N HIS A 46 9.93 -8.83 -5.75
CA HIS A 46 9.82 -7.50 -5.14
C HIS A 46 8.39 -6.99 -5.20
N GLY A 47 8.00 -6.17 -4.23
CA GLY A 47 6.67 -5.56 -4.18
C GLY A 47 6.71 -4.18 -3.55
N ALA A 48 5.82 -3.30 -4.00
CA ALA A 48 5.53 -2.02 -3.38
C ALA A 48 4.02 -1.81 -3.32
N LEU A 49 3.53 -1.40 -2.15
CA LEU A 49 2.15 -0.98 -1.92
C LEU A 49 2.18 0.44 -1.37
N VAL A 50 1.49 1.38 -2.02
CA VAL A 50 1.56 2.82 -1.69
C VAL A 50 0.15 3.38 -1.51
N GLU A 51 -0.05 4.18 -0.48
CA GLU A 51 -1.27 4.96 -0.27
C GLU A 51 -1.01 6.45 -0.52
N LEU A 52 -1.74 7.04 -1.47
CA LEU A 52 -1.79 8.48 -1.70
C LEU A 52 -3.20 8.97 -1.39
N ASN A 53 -3.31 9.99 -0.55
CA ASN A 53 -4.60 10.62 -0.24
C ASN A 53 -4.74 12.02 -0.82
N CYS A 54 -5.98 12.47 -0.99
CA CYS A 54 -6.41 13.81 -1.34
C CYS A 54 -7.72 14.18 -0.61
N GLU A 55 -8.18 15.43 -0.74
CA GLU A 55 -9.42 15.89 -0.09
C GLU A 55 -10.66 15.25 -0.73
N THR A 56 -10.73 15.21 -2.07
CA THR A 56 -11.93 14.77 -2.81
C THR A 56 -11.69 13.56 -3.71
N ASP A 57 -12.74 12.77 -3.96
CA ASP A 57 -12.70 11.65 -4.90
C ASP A 57 -12.60 12.12 -6.38
N PHE A 58 -12.99 13.37 -6.66
CA PHE A 58 -12.79 14.00 -7.97
C PHE A 58 -11.31 14.13 -8.32
N VAL A 59 -10.48 14.55 -7.35
CA VAL A 59 -9.02 14.60 -7.54
C VAL A 59 -8.44 13.20 -7.66
N ALA A 60 -8.91 12.23 -6.87
CA ALA A 60 -8.43 10.84 -6.94
C ALA A 60 -8.63 10.17 -8.33
N LYS A 61 -9.61 10.65 -9.11
CA LYS A 61 -9.90 10.17 -10.47
C LYS A 61 -9.16 10.93 -11.57
N ASN A 62 -8.39 11.97 -11.22
CA ASN A 62 -7.70 12.83 -12.17
C ASN A 62 -6.41 12.17 -12.70
N GLU A 63 -6.09 12.36 -13.98
CA GLU A 63 -4.85 11.84 -14.60
C GLU A 63 -3.57 12.28 -13.86
N LYS A 64 -3.52 13.51 -13.35
CA LYS A 64 -2.38 14.01 -12.57
C LYS A 64 -2.22 13.28 -11.24
N PHE A 65 -3.33 12.86 -10.63
CA PHE A 65 -3.29 12.06 -9.40
C PHE A 65 -2.79 10.65 -9.71
N HIS A 66 -3.29 10.05 -10.79
CA HIS A 66 -2.82 8.76 -11.27
C HIS A 66 -1.31 8.78 -11.61
N LYS A 67 -0.81 9.86 -12.21
CA LYS A 67 0.63 10.03 -12.44
C LYS A 67 1.41 10.18 -11.12
N MET A 68 0.91 10.95 -10.16
CA MET A 68 1.56 11.11 -8.85
C MET A 68 1.65 9.79 -8.08
N ILE A 69 0.58 8.98 -8.05
CA ILE A 69 0.62 7.68 -7.35
C ILE A 69 1.46 6.65 -8.11
N GLU A 70 1.48 6.70 -9.45
CA GLU A 70 2.40 5.91 -10.27
C GLU A 70 3.86 6.22 -9.92
N ASP A 71 4.24 7.50 -9.91
CA ASP A 71 5.60 7.95 -9.60
C ASP A 71 6.04 7.50 -8.20
N ALA A 72 5.14 7.65 -7.22
CA ALA A 72 5.39 7.17 -5.86
C ALA A 72 5.57 5.65 -5.80
N THR A 73 4.75 4.90 -6.54
CA THR A 73 4.81 3.44 -6.62
C THR A 73 6.09 2.95 -7.28
N ILE A 74 6.52 3.59 -8.37
CA ILE A 74 7.78 3.27 -9.07
C ILE A 74 8.98 3.57 -8.16
N ALA A 75 8.98 4.70 -7.46
CA ALA A 75 10.05 5.05 -6.52
C ALA A 75 10.15 4.03 -5.37
N CYS A 76 9.02 3.63 -4.78
CA CYS A 76 8.98 2.61 -3.73
C CYS A 76 9.43 1.23 -4.25
N PHE A 77 8.99 0.83 -5.43
CA PHE A 77 9.40 -0.43 -6.05
C PHE A 77 10.91 -0.46 -6.35
N LYS A 78 11.46 0.64 -6.86
CA LYS A 78 12.91 0.80 -7.05
C LYS A 78 13.65 0.73 -5.73
N PHE A 79 13.15 1.41 -4.69
CA PHE A 79 13.72 1.36 -3.35
C PHE A 79 13.74 -0.09 -2.80
N ALA A 80 12.65 -0.85 -2.99
CA ALA A 80 12.59 -2.26 -2.61
C ALA A 80 13.72 -3.08 -3.27
N HIS A 81 14.04 -2.76 -4.53
CA HIS A 81 15.07 -3.44 -5.30
C HIS A 81 16.50 -3.07 -4.91
N THR A 82 16.76 -1.79 -4.62
CA THR A 82 18.13 -1.27 -4.45
C THR A 82 18.57 -1.08 -3.01
N ASN A 83 17.64 -0.95 -2.05
CA ASN A 83 17.97 -0.52 -0.69
C ASN A 83 17.69 -1.58 0.38
N LEU A 84 16.83 -2.56 0.11
CA LEU A 84 16.47 -3.58 1.10
C LEU A 84 17.56 -4.64 1.27
N GLN A 85 18.11 -4.70 2.48
CA GLN A 85 19.06 -5.72 2.93
C GLN A 85 18.31 -6.96 3.39
N SER A 86 18.72 -8.13 2.89
CA SER A 86 18.01 -9.39 3.12
C SER A 86 17.96 -9.76 4.61
N LYS A 87 16.75 -9.90 5.14
CA LYS A 87 16.47 -10.39 6.50
C LYS A 87 15.27 -11.34 6.47
N GLY A 88 15.43 -12.53 7.05
CA GLY A 88 14.36 -13.53 7.11
C GLY A 88 13.90 -14.05 5.73
N PRO A 89 12.73 -14.71 5.64
CA PRO A 89 12.19 -15.19 4.36
C PRO A 89 11.81 -14.04 3.42
N VAL A 90 11.27 -12.95 3.98
CA VAL A 90 10.88 -11.73 3.27
C VAL A 90 11.41 -10.54 4.04
N THR A 91 12.09 -9.63 3.36
CA THR A 91 12.44 -8.33 3.91
C THR A 91 11.30 -7.37 3.64
N LYS A 92 10.83 -6.69 4.68
CA LYS A 92 9.77 -5.68 4.61
C LYS A 92 10.27 -4.37 5.19
N MET A 93 9.88 -3.27 4.59
CA MET A 93 10.08 -1.93 5.14
C MET A 93 8.83 -1.10 4.92
N GLU A 94 8.21 -0.70 6.02
CA GLU A 94 7.21 0.36 6.02
C GLU A 94 7.92 1.70 5.85
N LEU A 95 7.37 2.55 4.99
CA LEU A 95 7.80 3.94 4.82
C LEU A 95 6.65 4.84 5.28
N ASP A 96 6.95 5.72 6.22
CA ASP A 96 6.04 6.79 6.61
C ASP A 96 6.06 7.95 5.59
N SER A 97 5.19 8.94 5.81
CA SER A 97 5.04 10.09 4.92
C SER A 97 6.35 10.84 4.66
N GLU A 98 7.21 10.99 5.66
CA GLU A 98 8.48 11.71 5.54
C GLU A 98 9.51 10.91 4.73
N GLN A 99 9.61 9.61 5.02
CA GLN A 99 10.51 8.70 4.30
C GLN A 99 10.11 8.58 2.82
N LEU A 100 8.81 8.45 2.55
CA LEU A 100 8.23 8.47 1.21
C LEU A 100 8.54 9.75 0.46
N ALA A 101 8.26 10.89 1.08
CA ALA A 101 8.48 12.20 0.46
C ALA A 101 9.95 12.42 0.04
N ASN A 102 10.90 11.77 0.71
CA ASN A 102 12.32 11.83 0.40
C ASN A 102 12.82 10.85 -0.67
N LEU A 103 11.99 9.90 -1.13
CA LEU A 103 12.36 9.05 -2.26
C LEU A 103 12.45 9.86 -3.56
N ASN A 104 13.28 9.37 -4.50
CA ASN A 104 13.48 10.03 -5.79
C ASN A 104 12.78 9.28 -6.92
N VAL A 105 12.13 10.05 -7.79
CA VAL A 105 11.57 9.62 -9.08
C VAL A 105 12.11 10.57 -10.15
N GLU A 106 12.66 10.02 -11.24
CA GLU A 106 13.21 10.81 -12.36
C GLU A 106 14.16 11.95 -11.95
N GLY A 107 14.93 11.76 -10.87
CA GLY A 107 15.90 12.75 -10.37
C GLY A 107 15.31 13.86 -9.48
N LYS A 108 14.01 13.81 -9.16
CA LYS A 108 13.34 14.72 -8.22
C LYS A 108 12.84 13.97 -7.00
N LYS A 109 12.75 14.66 -5.85
CA LYS A 109 12.09 14.10 -4.67
C LYS A 109 10.59 14.00 -4.87
N LEU A 110 9.96 12.95 -4.35
CA LEU A 110 8.50 12.83 -4.36
C LEU A 110 7.81 14.02 -3.67
N SER A 111 8.45 14.64 -2.68
CA SER A 111 7.97 15.85 -2.03
C SER A 111 7.83 17.03 -3.00
N GLU A 112 8.76 17.18 -3.94
CA GLU A 112 8.74 18.26 -4.94
C GLU A 112 7.64 18.02 -5.98
N VAL A 113 7.49 16.77 -6.42
CA VAL A 113 6.42 16.35 -7.34
C VAL A 113 5.05 16.52 -6.69
N LEU A 114 4.90 16.14 -5.41
CA LEU A 114 3.68 16.33 -4.63
C LEU A 114 3.31 17.81 -4.48
N ALA A 115 4.30 18.68 -4.21
CA ALA A 115 4.06 20.11 -4.11
C ALA A 115 3.57 20.72 -5.43
N LEU A 116 4.13 20.30 -6.58
CA LEU A 116 3.63 20.69 -7.91
C LEU A 116 2.21 20.20 -8.15
N PHE A 117 1.93 18.95 -7.78
CA PHE A 117 0.60 18.35 -7.88
C PHE A 117 -0.42 19.17 -7.09
N ILE A 118 -0.19 19.41 -5.80
CA ILE A 118 -1.04 20.25 -4.93
C ILE A 118 -1.19 21.66 -5.51
N GLY A 119 -0.10 22.23 -6.02
CA GLY A 119 -0.11 23.54 -6.67
C GLY A 119 -1.06 23.62 -7.85
N SER A 120 -1.12 22.53 -8.62
CA SER A 120 -1.92 22.38 -9.83
C SER A 120 -3.39 22.08 -9.55
N VAL A 121 -3.69 21.19 -8.61
CA VAL A 121 -5.08 20.77 -8.31
C VAL A 121 -5.76 21.68 -7.27
N GLY A 122 -4.99 22.33 -6.39
CA GLY A 122 -5.50 23.24 -5.38
C GLY A 122 -6.13 22.57 -4.15
N GLU A 123 -5.93 21.27 -3.97
CA GLU A 123 -6.36 20.48 -2.81
C GLU A 123 -5.14 19.92 -2.06
N ASN A 124 -5.30 19.66 -0.76
CA ASN A 124 -4.33 18.91 0.02
C ASN A 124 -4.17 17.50 -0.54
N ALA A 125 -2.94 17.00 -0.53
CA ALA A 125 -2.61 15.64 -0.88
C ALA A 125 -1.46 15.14 -0.01
N VAL A 126 -1.50 13.86 0.35
CA VAL A 126 -0.57 13.28 1.32
C VAL A 126 -0.08 11.93 0.81
N LEU A 127 1.23 11.81 0.60
CA LEU A 127 1.91 10.52 0.51
C LEU A 127 1.86 9.90 1.89
N ARG A 128 0.91 8.98 2.13
CA ARG A 128 0.54 8.61 3.50
C ARG A 128 1.46 7.55 4.09
N ARG A 129 1.63 6.45 3.36
CA ARG A 129 2.41 5.29 3.78
C ARG A 129 2.70 4.37 2.61
N ALA A 130 3.70 3.52 2.76
CA ALA A 130 4.02 2.50 1.80
C ALA A 130 4.69 1.30 2.46
N GLU A 131 4.60 0.17 1.78
CA GLU A 131 5.26 -1.09 2.14
C GLU A 131 6.14 -1.51 0.97
N CYS A 132 7.43 -1.70 1.24
CA CYS A 132 8.44 -2.12 0.27
C CYS A 132 8.97 -3.52 0.64
N TRP A 133 8.78 -4.49 -0.23
CA TRP A 133 8.99 -5.91 0.05
C TRP A 133 10.01 -6.53 -0.90
N LYS A 134 10.82 -7.44 -0.36
CA LYS A 134 11.78 -8.25 -1.11
C LYS A 134 11.78 -9.68 -0.61
N ALA A 135 11.48 -10.63 -1.48
CA ALA A 135 11.65 -12.05 -1.22
C ALA A 135 13.15 -12.40 -1.22
N ASN A 136 13.61 -13.12 -0.20
CA ASN A 136 15.04 -13.42 -0.04
C ASN A 136 15.42 -14.83 -0.53
N SER A 137 14.46 -15.60 -1.04
CA SER A 137 14.69 -16.96 -1.54
C SER A 137 13.79 -17.27 -2.74
N LYS A 138 14.22 -18.23 -3.56
CA LYS A 138 13.56 -18.58 -4.84
C LYS A 138 12.23 -19.32 -4.66
N ASP A 139 12.00 -19.91 -3.49
CA ASP A 139 10.77 -20.60 -3.12
C ASP A 139 9.66 -19.64 -2.70
N ILE A 140 10.00 -18.37 -2.40
CA ILE A 140 9.05 -17.35 -1.99
C ILE A 140 8.74 -16.44 -3.19
N LYS A 141 7.45 -16.29 -3.47
CA LYS A 141 6.91 -15.41 -4.50
C LYS A 141 6.18 -14.24 -3.85
N ILE A 142 6.18 -13.11 -4.54
CA ILE A 142 5.34 -11.96 -4.22
C ILE A 142 4.19 -11.86 -5.22
N ALA A 143 2.99 -11.65 -4.71
CA ALA A 143 1.78 -11.33 -5.48
C ALA A 143 1.14 -10.05 -4.93
N GLY A 144 0.38 -9.36 -5.77
CA GLY A 144 -0.36 -8.16 -5.39
C GLY A 144 -1.70 -8.06 -6.10
N TYR A 145 -2.64 -7.35 -5.47
CA TYR A 145 -3.96 -7.09 -6.03
C TYR A 145 -4.50 -5.76 -5.51
N THR A 146 -5.26 -5.05 -6.35
CA THR A 146 -6.07 -3.91 -5.91
C THR A 146 -7.53 -4.12 -6.25
N HIS A 147 -8.41 -3.51 -5.45
CA HIS A 147 -9.84 -3.47 -5.70
C HIS A 147 -10.39 -2.03 -5.66
N PRO A 148 -11.18 -1.59 -6.65
CA PRO A 148 -11.41 -2.29 -7.93
C PRO A 148 -10.09 -2.47 -8.69
N ALA A 149 -10.00 -3.54 -9.47
CA ALA A 149 -8.87 -3.77 -10.36
C ALA A 149 -9.09 -2.96 -11.66
N PRO A 150 -8.04 -2.36 -12.25
CA PRO A 150 -8.15 -1.69 -13.53
C PRO A 150 -8.53 -2.69 -14.63
N ALA A 151 -9.28 -2.22 -15.63
CA ALA A 151 -9.73 -3.05 -16.75
C ALA A 151 -8.57 -3.58 -17.62
N VAL A 152 -7.48 -2.81 -17.71
CA VAL A 152 -6.28 -3.17 -18.47
C VAL A 152 -5.12 -3.27 -17.48
N PRO A 153 -4.38 -4.40 -17.47
CA PRO A 153 -3.14 -4.51 -16.70
C PRO A 153 -2.13 -3.45 -17.12
N GLY A 154 -1.62 -2.69 -16.16
CA GLY A 154 -0.57 -1.69 -16.37
C GLY A 154 0.74 -2.08 -15.69
N GLU A 155 1.70 -1.16 -15.71
CA GLU A 155 2.96 -1.29 -14.99
C GLU A 155 2.79 -1.33 -13.45
N TYR A 156 1.67 -0.75 -12.98
CA TYR A 156 1.15 -0.80 -11.63
C TYR A 156 -0.38 -0.99 -11.70
N SER A 157 -1.00 -1.28 -10.56
CA SER A 157 -2.46 -1.37 -10.40
C SER A 157 -2.90 -0.49 -9.24
N ALA A 158 -4.00 0.25 -9.38
CA ALA A 158 -4.52 1.12 -8.32
C ALA A 158 -6.02 0.90 -8.08
N GLY A 159 -6.45 1.08 -6.83
CA GLY A 159 -7.83 0.94 -6.38
C GLY A 159 -8.05 1.54 -5.00
N LYS A 160 -9.24 1.35 -4.43
CA LYS A 160 -9.56 1.77 -3.05
C LYS A 160 -8.82 0.88 -2.04
N TYR A 161 -8.72 -0.41 -2.34
CA TYR A 161 -8.05 -1.40 -1.52
C TYR A 161 -6.86 -1.98 -2.26
N GLY A 162 -5.83 -2.39 -1.53
CA GLY A 162 -4.71 -3.12 -2.10
C GLY A 162 -4.11 -4.11 -1.12
N ALA A 163 -3.52 -5.18 -1.63
CA ALA A 163 -2.79 -6.16 -0.85
C ALA A 163 -1.49 -6.56 -1.53
N LEU A 164 -0.48 -6.85 -0.71
CA LEU A 164 0.71 -7.60 -1.07
C LEU A 164 0.73 -8.90 -0.27
N LEU A 165 1.16 -9.97 -0.93
CA LEU A 165 1.27 -11.31 -0.37
C LEU A 165 2.66 -11.85 -0.68
N ALA A 166 3.31 -12.41 0.32
CA ALA A 166 4.45 -13.29 0.15
C ALA A 166 4.02 -14.71 0.50
N TYR A 167 4.28 -15.65 -0.39
CA TYR A 167 3.84 -17.03 -0.27
C TYR A 167 4.84 -17.97 -0.92
N LYS A 168 4.86 -19.21 -0.47
CA LYS A 168 5.53 -20.31 -1.18
C LYS A 168 4.52 -21.08 -1.99
N GLN A 169 4.98 -21.66 -3.09
CA GLN A 169 4.18 -22.59 -3.87
C GLN A 169 5.08 -23.59 -4.57
N SER A 170 4.81 -24.87 -4.35
CA SER A 170 5.55 -25.98 -4.97
C SER A 170 4.76 -26.58 -6.13
N GLY A 171 5.45 -26.93 -7.22
CA GLY A 171 4.85 -27.59 -8.39
C GLY A 171 4.33 -26.65 -9.48
N GLU A 172 3.87 -27.23 -10.58
CA GLU A 172 3.25 -26.53 -11.72
C GLU A 172 1.73 -26.40 -11.53
N THR A 173 1.29 -25.89 -10.38
CA THR A 173 -0.13 -25.58 -10.11
C THR A 173 -0.46 -24.14 -10.53
N GLU A 174 -1.76 -23.81 -10.63
CA GLU A 174 -2.21 -22.44 -10.91
C GLU A 174 -1.65 -21.47 -9.86
N ASP A 175 -1.13 -20.31 -10.29
CA ASP A 175 -0.62 -19.30 -9.38
C ASP A 175 -1.76 -18.67 -8.57
N ILE A 176 -1.96 -19.21 -7.36
CA ILE A 176 -3.06 -18.83 -6.47
C ILE A 176 -2.83 -17.49 -5.77
N GLY A 177 -1.63 -16.90 -5.86
CA GLY A 177 -1.26 -15.71 -5.10
C GLY A 177 -2.23 -14.54 -5.31
N ARG A 178 -2.68 -14.33 -6.56
CA ARG A 178 -3.68 -13.31 -6.87
C ARG A 178 -5.02 -13.56 -6.19
N GLN A 179 -5.50 -14.81 -6.18
CA GLN A 179 -6.80 -15.16 -5.60
C GLN A 179 -6.78 -15.01 -4.06
N ILE A 180 -5.65 -15.37 -3.42
CA ILE A 180 -5.45 -15.10 -2.00
C ILE A 180 -5.41 -13.60 -1.72
N CYS A 181 -4.75 -12.78 -2.55
CA CYS A 181 -4.81 -11.32 -2.39
C CYS A 181 -6.25 -10.77 -2.55
N GLN A 182 -7.07 -11.34 -3.43
CA GLN A 182 -8.48 -10.97 -3.56
C GLN A 182 -9.26 -11.28 -2.27
N HIS A 183 -9.04 -12.47 -1.71
CA HIS A 183 -9.61 -12.87 -0.43
C HIS A 183 -9.16 -11.93 0.70
N ILE A 184 -7.87 -11.63 0.83
CA ILE A 184 -7.34 -10.68 1.84
C ILE A 184 -8.02 -9.31 1.69
N VAL A 185 -8.16 -8.80 0.46
CA VAL A 185 -8.83 -7.52 0.22
C VAL A 185 -10.31 -7.56 0.61
N GLY A 186 -11.03 -8.63 0.28
CA GLY A 186 -12.47 -8.77 0.54
C GLY A 186 -12.84 -9.12 1.98
N CYS A 187 -12.12 -10.05 2.60
CA CYS A 187 -12.43 -10.65 3.90
C CYS A 187 -11.62 -10.04 5.06
N ALA A 188 -10.61 -9.22 4.76
CA ALA A 188 -9.84 -8.42 5.72
C ALA A 188 -9.39 -9.18 7.00
N PRO A 189 -8.72 -10.34 6.88
CA PRO A 189 -8.15 -11.03 8.03
C PRO A 189 -7.13 -10.15 8.76
N ASN A 190 -6.95 -10.39 10.06
CA ASN A 190 -5.99 -9.67 10.90
C ASN A 190 -4.72 -10.45 11.23
N LYS A 191 -4.71 -11.77 10.97
CA LYS A 191 -3.55 -12.64 11.10
C LYS A 191 -3.62 -13.80 10.10
N ILE A 192 -2.48 -14.45 9.84
CA ILE A 192 -2.44 -15.68 9.02
C ILE A 192 -3.07 -16.83 9.81
N GLY A 193 -2.50 -17.13 10.98
CA GLY A 193 -2.89 -18.25 11.83
C GLY A 193 -1.87 -19.38 11.84
N VAL A 194 -1.91 -20.18 12.89
CA VAL A 194 -1.14 -21.42 13.06
C VAL A 194 -2.10 -22.50 13.53
N LYS A 195 -2.31 -23.53 12.70
CA LYS A 195 -3.34 -24.56 12.89
C LYS A 195 -3.28 -25.26 14.25
N GLU A 196 -2.09 -25.41 14.82
CA GLU A 196 -1.88 -26.08 16.11
C GLU A 196 -2.17 -25.18 17.31
N LYS A 197 -2.21 -23.86 17.12
CA LYS A 197 -2.32 -22.87 18.22
C LYS A 197 -3.63 -22.10 18.19
N ASP A 198 -4.09 -21.76 17.00
CA ASP A 198 -5.30 -21.00 16.80
C ASP A 198 -6.51 -21.93 16.65
N LYS A 199 -7.70 -21.39 16.94
CA LYS A 199 -8.97 -22.09 16.78
C LYS A 199 -9.90 -21.23 15.93
N PRO A 200 -10.76 -21.85 15.11
CA PRO A 200 -11.75 -21.10 14.37
C PRO A 200 -12.71 -20.38 15.31
N ALA A 201 -13.21 -19.24 14.87
CA ALA A 201 -14.31 -18.53 15.50
C ALA A 201 -15.56 -19.42 15.55
N LYS A 202 -16.47 -19.12 16.47
CA LYS A 202 -17.73 -19.87 16.60
C LYS A 202 -18.67 -19.63 15.41
N ASN A 203 -18.66 -18.41 14.89
CA ASN A 203 -19.41 -18.01 13.70
C ASN A 203 -18.41 -17.67 12.61
N SER A 204 -18.69 -18.05 11.37
CA SER A 204 -17.80 -17.75 10.24
C SER A 204 -17.70 -16.26 9.94
N ASP A 205 -18.77 -15.50 10.14
CA ASP A 205 -18.77 -14.03 9.97
C ASP A 205 -17.82 -13.30 10.92
N ASP A 206 -17.48 -13.91 12.06
CA ASP A 206 -16.57 -13.35 13.07
C ASP A 206 -15.11 -13.83 12.87
N GLU A 207 -14.84 -14.64 11.85
CA GLU A 207 -13.52 -15.24 11.64
C GLU A 207 -12.51 -14.20 11.14
N THR A 208 -11.46 -13.97 11.92
CA THR A 208 -10.41 -12.99 11.60
C THR A 208 -9.09 -13.64 11.19
N CYS A 209 -8.96 -14.95 11.35
CA CYS A 209 -7.78 -15.72 11.07
C CYS A 209 -7.83 -16.25 9.63
N LEU A 210 -6.93 -15.79 8.76
CA LEU A 210 -6.95 -16.09 7.32
C LEU A 210 -7.17 -17.57 7.03
N ILE A 211 -6.39 -18.47 7.66
CA ILE A 211 -6.46 -19.91 7.38
C ILE A 211 -7.83 -20.54 7.68
N PHE A 212 -8.63 -19.94 8.56
CA PHE A 212 -9.95 -20.45 8.94
C PHE A 212 -11.12 -19.76 8.23
N GLN A 213 -10.86 -18.66 7.53
CA GLN A 213 -11.91 -17.96 6.78
C GLN A 213 -12.45 -18.84 5.64
N GLU A 214 -13.76 -18.76 5.41
CA GLU A 214 -14.40 -19.31 4.21
C GLU A 214 -13.81 -18.64 2.96
N TYR A 215 -13.43 -19.44 1.98
CA TYR A 215 -12.74 -18.94 0.80
C TYR A 215 -13.68 -18.10 -0.07
N LEU A 216 -13.21 -16.91 -0.47
CA LEU A 216 -14.06 -15.89 -1.09
C LEU A 216 -14.67 -16.36 -2.43
N LEU A 217 -13.92 -17.14 -3.21
CA LEU A 217 -14.39 -17.60 -4.53
C LEU A 217 -15.22 -18.89 -4.45
N ASP A 218 -15.06 -19.68 -3.38
CA ASP A 218 -15.85 -20.88 -3.10
C ASP A 218 -15.93 -21.12 -1.58
N PRO A 219 -17.00 -20.66 -0.92
CA PRO A 219 -17.18 -20.79 0.53
C PRO A 219 -17.27 -22.23 1.04
N SER A 220 -17.34 -23.23 0.14
CA SER A 220 -17.31 -24.65 0.51
C SER A 220 -15.97 -25.08 1.12
N TYR A 221 -14.93 -24.28 0.92
CA TYR A 221 -13.58 -24.52 1.44
C TYR A 221 -13.13 -23.37 2.33
N THR A 222 -12.28 -23.68 3.30
CA THR A 222 -11.46 -22.70 4.00
C THR A 222 -10.26 -22.28 3.15
N VAL A 223 -9.67 -21.12 3.45
CA VAL A 223 -8.41 -20.70 2.80
C VAL A 223 -7.30 -21.74 3.00
N GLU A 224 -7.21 -22.37 4.17
CA GLU A 224 -6.22 -23.42 4.45
C GLU A 224 -6.37 -24.62 3.50
N GLU A 225 -7.59 -25.10 3.29
CA GLU A 225 -7.85 -26.23 2.38
C GLU A 225 -7.46 -25.88 0.95
N VAL A 226 -7.76 -24.66 0.51
CA VAL A 226 -7.38 -24.14 -0.80
C VAL A 226 -5.86 -24.04 -0.95
N LEU A 227 -5.16 -23.54 0.07
CA LEU A 227 -3.69 -23.48 0.10
C LEU A 227 -3.06 -24.87 0.01
N GLN A 228 -3.59 -25.84 0.77
CA GLN A 228 -3.11 -27.23 0.75
C GLN A 228 -3.30 -27.88 -0.63
N GLN A 229 -4.47 -27.70 -1.26
CA GLN A 229 -4.73 -28.22 -2.61
C GLN A 229 -3.74 -27.70 -3.65
N HIS A 230 -3.23 -26.49 -3.47
CA HIS A 230 -2.30 -25.83 -4.39
C HIS A 230 -0.82 -25.97 -3.98
N ASN A 231 -0.53 -26.72 -2.91
CA ASN A 231 0.80 -26.82 -2.30
C ASN A 231 1.42 -25.44 -2.00
N ALA A 232 0.59 -24.53 -1.48
CA ALA A 232 0.94 -23.16 -1.18
C ALA A 232 0.97 -22.89 0.34
N GLU A 233 1.81 -21.96 0.77
CA GLU A 233 1.93 -21.53 2.17
C GLU A 233 2.05 -20.01 2.19
N VAL A 234 1.19 -19.32 2.95
CA VAL A 234 1.29 -17.88 3.13
C VAL A 234 2.39 -17.57 4.15
N ILE A 235 3.38 -16.77 3.74
CA ILE A 235 4.49 -16.35 4.59
C ILE A 235 4.15 -15.04 5.30
N ASP A 236 3.61 -14.08 4.55
CA ASP A 236 3.26 -12.75 5.06
C ASP A 236 2.27 -12.06 4.13
N TYR A 237 1.46 -11.15 4.67
CA TYR A 237 0.65 -10.26 3.84
C TYR A 237 0.50 -8.88 4.47
N VAL A 238 0.17 -7.89 3.64
CA VAL A 238 -0.30 -6.59 4.08
C VAL A 238 -1.48 -6.16 3.24
N ARG A 239 -2.43 -5.48 3.86
CA ARG A 239 -3.64 -4.95 3.25
C ARG A 239 -3.77 -3.48 3.59
N PHE A 240 -3.94 -2.62 2.58
CA PHE A 240 -4.31 -1.23 2.76
C PHE A 240 -5.75 -0.99 2.30
N SER A 241 -6.46 -0.18 3.06
CA SER A 241 -7.72 0.44 2.70
C SER A 241 -7.50 1.94 2.66
N CYS A 242 -7.70 2.58 1.49
CA CYS A 242 -7.49 4.03 1.35
C CYS A 242 -8.32 4.79 2.39
N GLY A 243 -7.68 5.70 3.12
CA GLY A 243 -8.34 6.53 4.13
C GLY A 243 -8.65 5.81 5.44
N GLU A 244 -8.16 4.58 5.63
CA GLU A 244 -8.37 3.82 6.86
C GLU A 244 -7.83 4.56 8.09
N ILE A 245 -8.65 4.68 9.13
CA ILE A 245 -8.26 5.27 10.41
C ILE A 245 -8.06 4.12 11.39
N VAL A 246 -6.81 3.84 11.75
CA VAL A 246 -6.51 2.87 12.81
C VAL A 246 -6.79 3.55 14.15
N GLU A 247 -7.62 2.95 15.00
CA GLU A 247 -8.09 3.54 16.27
C GLU A 247 -6.98 4.03 17.19
N THR A 248 -5.77 3.47 17.07
CA THR A 248 -4.57 3.88 17.82
C THR A 248 -4.08 5.31 17.54
N ASN A 249 -4.55 5.94 16.46
CA ASN A 249 -4.16 7.29 16.04
C ASN A 249 -5.28 8.34 16.18
N MET A 250 -6.35 8.05 16.95
CA MET A 250 -7.35 9.06 17.28
C MET A 250 -6.82 10.03 18.37
N PRO A 251 -6.81 11.35 18.13
CA PRO A 251 -6.60 12.32 19.21
C PRO A 251 -7.75 12.20 20.22
N GLY A 252 -7.44 11.81 21.46
CA GLY A 252 -8.41 11.77 22.57
C GLY A 252 -8.81 10.39 23.10
N VAL A 253 -8.23 9.28 22.60
CA VAL A 253 -8.36 7.98 23.26
C VAL A 253 -7.17 7.79 24.21
N GLU A 254 -7.35 8.14 25.48
CA GLU A 254 -6.38 7.78 26.53
C GLU A 254 -6.25 6.26 26.57
N LYS A 255 -5.01 5.75 26.48
CA LYS A 255 -4.71 4.34 26.75
C LYS A 255 -5.19 4.05 28.17
N GLN A 256 -6.26 3.27 28.33
CA GLN A 256 -6.52 2.65 29.62
C GLN A 256 -5.29 1.82 29.99
N PRO A 257 -4.62 2.12 31.12
CA PRO A 257 -3.49 1.34 31.55
C PRO A 257 -3.98 -0.09 31.82
N LEU A 258 -3.37 -1.05 31.15
CA LEU A 258 -3.57 -2.47 31.44
C LEU A 258 -3.03 -2.72 32.86
N ASP A 259 -3.93 -2.87 33.82
CA ASP A 259 -3.56 -3.27 35.17
C ASP A 259 -2.76 -4.58 35.10
N THR A 260 -1.55 -4.50 35.62
CA THR A 260 -0.64 -5.64 35.71
C THR A 260 -1.22 -6.59 36.74
N VAL A 261 -1.82 -7.69 36.29
CA VAL A 261 -2.23 -8.77 37.19
C VAL A 261 -0.96 -9.40 37.77
N GLN A 262 -0.58 -8.97 38.97
CA GLN A 262 0.35 -9.70 39.82
C GLN A 262 -0.30 -11.02 40.21
N THR A 263 0.14 -12.12 39.59
CA THR A 263 -0.08 -13.46 40.11
C THR A 263 0.78 -13.64 41.36
N LEU A 264 0.15 -13.58 42.54
CA LEU A 264 0.74 -14.04 43.79
C LEU A 264 0.73 -15.57 43.83
N GLN A 265 1.84 -16.13 44.30
CA GLN A 265 1.97 -17.51 44.80
C GLN A 265 1.10 -17.74 46.03
#